data_AF-A0A532DPF5-F1
#
_entry.id   AF-A0A532DPF5-F1
#
_cell.length_a   1.000
_cell.length_b   1.000
_cell.length_c   1.000
_cell.angle_alpha   90.00
_cell.angle_beta   90.00
_cell.angle_gamma   90.00
#
_symmetry.space_group_name_H-M   'P 1'
#
loop_
_entity.id
_entity.type
_entity.pdbx_description
1 polymer ?
#
loop_
_entity_poly.entity_id
_entity_poly.type
_entity_poly.pdbx_seq_one_letter_code
_entity_poly.pdbx_strand_id
1 'polypeptide(L)' 'MIRQGMGRNKKLRIRLEGLRRRITDHRIKIALEQQRAIPDRSLLRHWEVEIRAWEQTVKNLDRRLKKGKRHD' A
#
# COMPACT_ATOMS: atom_id res chain seq x y z
N MET A 1 -2.02 -10.41 28.86
CA MET A 1 -3.35 -9.74 28.85
C MET A 1 -3.77 -9.44 27.41
N ILE A 2 -5.00 -9.88 27.08
CA ILE A 2 -5.86 -9.51 25.95
C ILE A 2 -5.24 -9.35 24.55
N ARG A 3 -5.46 -10.33 23.65
CA ARG A 3 -5.90 -10.02 22.28
C ARG A 3 -7.02 -10.97 21.88
N GLN A 4 -8.19 -10.70 22.44
CA GLN A 4 -9.48 -11.12 21.89
C GLN A 4 -9.52 -10.84 20.39
N GLY A 5 -10.15 -11.75 19.64
CA GLY A 5 -10.17 -11.80 18.19
C GLY A 5 -10.43 -10.44 17.54
N MET A 6 -9.38 -9.85 16.96
CA MET A 6 -9.57 -8.71 16.08
C MET A 6 -10.32 -9.18 14.83
N GLY A 7 -11.57 -8.76 14.71
CA GLY A 7 -12.44 -9.06 13.56
C GLY A 7 -11.69 -8.82 12.25
N ARG A 8 -11.93 -9.68 11.26
CA ARG A 8 -11.24 -9.71 9.96
C ARG A 8 -11.08 -8.31 9.33
N ASN A 9 -12.06 -7.44 9.53
CA ASN A 9 -12.09 -6.05 9.06
C ASN A 9 -10.96 -5.18 9.66
N LYS A 10 -10.70 -5.26 10.98
CA LYS A 10 -9.63 -4.48 11.65
C LYS A 10 -8.22 -4.90 11.19
N LYS A 11 -8.00 -6.21 11.00
CA LYS A 11 -6.72 -6.74 10.46
C LYS A 11 -6.45 -6.26 9.04
N LEU A 12 -7.49 -6.20 8.21
CA LEU A 12 -7.40 -5.69 6.84
C LEU A 12 -7.04 -4.20 6.82
N ARG A 13 -7.65 -3.37 7.69
CA ARG A 13 -7.34 -1.94 7.81
C ARG A 13 -5.88 -1.69 8.20
N ILE A 14 -5.38 -2.37 9.24
CA ILE A 14 -3.98 -2.24 9.67
C ILE A 14 -3.01 -2.62 8.54
N ARG A 15 -3.32 -3.70 7.81
CA ARG A 15 -2.50 -4.14 6.67
C ARG A 15 -2.55 -3.13 5.51
N LEU A 16 -3.69 -2.52 5.28
CA LEU A 16 -3.89 -1.43 4.31
C LEU A 16 -3.05 -0.20 4.66
N GLU A 17 -3.04 0.20 5.93
CA GLU A 17 -2.24 1.33 6.42
C GLU A 17 -0.75 1.06 6.28
N GLY A 18 -0.29 -0.17 6.61
CA GLY A 18 1.10 -0.57 6.40
C GLY A 18 1.52 -0.52 4.92
N LEU A 19 0.66 -1.00 4.01
CA LEU A 19 0.91 -0.93 2.56
C LEU A 19 0.94 0.52 2.06
N ARG A 20 0.00 1.36 2.49
CA ARG A 20 -0.02 2.78 2.14
C ARG A 20 1.24 3.50 2.60
N ARG A 21 1.71 3.24 3.82
CA ARG A 21 2.94 3.84 4.33
C ARG A 21 4.16 3.45 3.49
N ARG A 22 4.27 2.18 3.09
CA ARG A 22 5.34 1.70 2.19
C ARG A 22 5.27 2.33 0.80
N ILE A 23 4.06 2.48 0.25
CA ILE A 23 3.83 3.17 -1.04
C ILE A 23 4.30 4.63 -0.92
N THR A 24 3.90 5.35 0.14
CA THR A 24 4.32 6.75 0.34
C THR A 24 5.83 6.86 0.46
N ASP A 25 6.47 5.98 1.22
CA ASP A 25 7.94 5.95 1.35
C ASP A 25 8.64 5.74 -0.01
N HIS A 26 8.15 4.80 -0.83
CA HIS A 26 8.70 4.58 -2.18
C HIS A 26 8.43 5.75 -3.12
N ARG A 27 7.26 6.40 -3.03
CA ARG A 27 6.97 7.60 -3.83
C ARG A 27 7.89 8.76 -3.46
N ILE A 28 8.23 8.92 -2.18
CA ILE A 28 9.21 9.92 -1.72
C ILE A 28 10.59 9.58 -2.28
N LYS A 29 11.03 8.32 -2.23
CA LYS A 29 12.30 7.88 -2.84
C LYS A 29 12.36 8.15 -4.34
N ILE A 30 11.29 7.83 -5.08
CA ILE A 30 11.15 8.16 -6.50
C ILE A 30 11.29 9.66 -6.74
N ALA A 31 10.61 10.48 -5.94
CA ALA A 31 10.65 11.94 -6.08
C ALA A 31 12.02 12.53 -5.77
N LEU A 32 12.74 11.98 -4.79
CA LEU A 32 14.11 12.36 -4.47
C LEU A 32 15.09 11.94 -5.57
N GLU A 33 14.96 10.71 -6.07
CA GLU A 33 15.81 10.19 -7.15
C GLU A 33 15.61 10.97 -8.46
N GLN A 34 14.36 11.39 -8.77
CA GLN A 34 14.08 12.25 -9.92
C GLN A 34 14.72 13.64 -9.83
N GLN A 35 14.99 14.14 -8.62
CA GLN A 35 15.65 15.43 -8.41
C GLN A 35 17.18 15.33 -8.49
N ARG A 36 17.75 14.13 -8.61
CA ARG A 36 19.20 13.95 -8.77
C ARG A 36 19.62 14.30 -10.20
N ALA A 37 20.90 14.69 -10.32
CA ALA A 37 21.49 15.06 -11.61
C ALA A 37 21.48 13.93 -12.65
N ILE A 38 21.56 12.67 -12.20
CA ILE A 38 21.49 11.48 -13.05
C ILE A 38 20.50 10.49 -12.41
N PRO A 39 19.20 10.56 -12.75
CA PRO A 39 18.21 9.65 -12.19
C PRO A 39 18.35 8.25 -12.78
N ASP A 40 18.30 7.24 -11.92
CA ASP A 40 18.37 5.84 -12.34
C ASP A 40 16.99 5.35 -12.81
N ARG A 41 16.76 5.45 -14.12
CA ARG A 41 15.45 5.14 -14.73
C ARG A 41 15.03 3.68 -14.51
N SER A 42 15.99 2.75 -14.45
CA SER A 42 15.70 1.34 -14.21
C SER A 42 15.19 1.11 -12.78
N LEU A 43 15.84 1.76 -11.80
CA LEU A 43 15.42 1.72 -10.40
C LEU A 43 14.05 2.38 -10.19
N LEU A 44 13.84 3.55 -10.80
CA LEU A 44 12.55 4.24 -10.77
C LEU A 44 11.43 3.34 -11.31
N ARG A 45 11.66 2.71 -12.46
CA ARG A 45 10.68 1.82 -13.09
C ARG A 45 10.39 0.58 -12.23
N HIS A 46 11.40 0.06 -11.54
CA HIS A 46 11.23 -1.03 -10.58
C HIS A 46 10.31 -0.60 -9.43
N TRP A 47 10.59 0.53 -8.80
CA TRP A 47 9.79 1.06 -7.70
C TRP A 47 8.36 1.41 -8.14
N GLU A 48 8.16 1.92 -9.35
CA GLU A 48 6.83 2.16 -9.91
C GLU A 48 6.01 0.88 -10.09
N VAL A 49 6.64 -0.21 -10.55
CA VAL A 49 5.99 -1.52 -10.68
C VAL A 49 5.59 -2.08 -9.31
N GLU A 50 6.47 -1.97 -8.32
CA GLU A 50 6.16 -2.37 -6.94
C GLU A 50 4.99 -1.57 -6.34
N ILE A 51 5.01 -0.24 -6.51
CA ILE A 51 3.93 0.64 -6.08
C ILE A 51 2.61 0.23 -6.75
N ARG A 52 2.60 0.01 -8.07
CA ARG A 52 1.40 -0.44 -8.79
C ARG A 52 0.86 -1.76 -8.24
N ALA A 53 1.71 -2.73 -7.95
CA ALA A 53 1.30 -4.01 -7.37
C ALA A 53 0.70 -3.84 -5.96
N TRP A 54 1.29 -2.97 -5.13
CA TRP A 54 0.76 -2.66 -3.81
C TRP A 54 -0.55 -1.86 -3.87
N GLU A 55 -0.67 -0.89 -4.77
CA GLU A 55 -1.91 -0.15 -5.00
C GLU A 55 -3.04 -1.06 -5.49
N GLN A 56 -2.74 -2.00 -6.39
CA GLN A 56 -3.70 -3.01 -6.83
C GLN A 56 -4.19 -3.86 -5.66
N THR A 57 -3.27 -4.25 -4.76
CA THR A 57 -3.58 -4.99 -3.54
C THR A 57 -4.45 -4.16 -2.58
N VAL A 58 -4.10 -2.90 -2.33
CA VAL A 58 -4.87 -1.92 -1.53
C VAL A 58 -6.28 -1.79 -2.10
N LYS A 59 -6.43 -1.59 -3.41
CA LYS A 59 -7.72 -1.44 -4.09
C LYS A 59 -8.57 -2.70 -3.97
N ASN A 60 -7.96 -3.88 -4.08
CA ASN A 60 -8.68 -5.15 -3.91
C ASN A 60 -9.14 -5.35 -2.46
N LEU A 61 -8.27 -5.05 -1.48
CA LEU A 61 -8.61 -5.10 -0.06
C LEU A 61 -9.72 -4.09 0.30
N ASP A 62 -9.65 -2.86 -0.21
CA ASP A 62 -10.69 -1.82 -0.06
C ASP A 62 -12.02 -2.29 -0.66
N ARG A 63 -12.00 -2.88 -1.86
CA ARG A 63 -13.19 -3.42 -2.50
C ARG A 63 -13.81 -4.54 -1.68
N ARG A 64 -12.99 -5.44 -1.10
CA ARG A 64 -13.46 -6.51 -0.20
C ARG A 64 -14.08 -5.95 1.08
N LEU A 65 -13.48 -4.90 1.65
CA LEU A 65 -14.00 -4.19 2.81
C LEU A 65 -15.36 -3.54 2.51
N LYS A 66 -15.51 -2.85 1.37
CA LYS A 66 -16.78 -2.25 0.94
C LYS A 66 -17.86 -3.29 0.64
N LYS A 67 -17.50 -4.40 -0.02
CA LYS A 67 -18.46 -5.45 -0.39
C LYS A 67 -18.97 -6.21 0.84
N GLY A 68 -18.13 -6.38 1.88
CA GLY A 68 -18.55 -6.92 3.17
C GLY A 68 -19.42 -5.98 4.01
N LYS A 69 -19.50 -4.69 3.68
CA LYS A 69 -20.32 -3.69 4.40
C LYS A 69 -21.79 -3.65 3.92
N ARG A 70 -22.13 -4.38 2.86
CA ARG A 70 -23.51 -4.49 2.33
C ARG A 70 -24.31 -5.65 2.95
N HIS A 71 -23.72 -6.37 3.89
CA HIS A 71 -24.34 -7.49 4.60
C HIS A 71 -24.04 -7.34 6.09
N ASP A 72 -24.48 -6.22 6.65
CA ASP A 72 -24.76 -6.04 8.07
C ASP A 72 -26.12 -5.34 8.14
#